data_AF-I2CQ67-F1
#
_entry.id   AF-I2CQ67-F1
#
_cell.length_a   1.000
_cell.length_b   1.000
_cell.length_c   1.000
_cell.angle_alpha   90.00
_cell.angle_beta   90.00
_cell.angle_gamma   90.00
#
_symmetry.space_group_name_H-M   'P 1'
#
loop_
_entity.id
_entity.type
_entity.pdbx_description
1 polymer ?
#
loop_
_entity_poly.entity_id
_entity_poly.type
_entity_poly.pdbx_seq_one_letter_code
_entity_poly.pdbx_strand_id
1 'polypeptide(L)'
;MDRLGLQVWRDIMEPGRDAAVLRDPGRLARFGTLCFADIKPNVFIYWFAFPAVVSAPPFRHLKAPAPLAEAGQGEGNPFFSGTECSLLYQGLLAYRQRRFQETGDASCPPFFLILRSTTPP
;
A
#
# COMPACT_ATOMS: atom_id res chain seq x y z
N MET A 1 19.87 -14.04 -3.34
CA MET A 1 18.67 -13.34 -2.83
C MET A 1 18.72 -11.82 -2.95
N ASP A 2 19.91 -11.20 -3.10
CA ASP A 2 20.08 -9.74 -3.07
C ASP A 2 19.45 -8.97 -4.26
N ARG A 3 19.27 -9.63 -5.42
CA ARG A 3 18.78 -8.98 -6.65
C ARG A 3 17.38 -8.37 -6.53
N LEU A 4 16.47 -8.99 -5.78
CA LEU A 4 15.10 -8.48 -5.64
C LEU A 4 15.08 -7.20 -4.78
N GLY A 5 15.85 -7.17 -3.69
CA GLY A 5 16.01 -5.97 -2.86
C GLY A 5 16.62 -4.82 -3.66
N LEU A 6 17.66 -5.10 -4.46
CA LEU A 6 18.28 -4.11 -5.35
C LEU A 6 17.30 -3.56 -6.41
N GLN A 7 16.40 -4.38 -6.94
CA GLN A 7 15.36 -3.94 -7.88
C GLN A 7 14.35 -3.01 -7.21
N VAL A 8 13.84 -3.36 -6.03
CA VAL A 8 12.94 -2.49 -5.26
C VAL A 8 13.62 -1.16 -4.93
N TRP A 9 14.89 -1.21 -4.51
CA TRP A 9 15.67 0.01 -4.24
C TRP A 9 15.83 0.89 -5.47
N ARG A 10 16.12 0.30 -6.64
CA ARG A 10 16.25 1.03 -7.90
C ARG A 10 14.95 1.72 -8.30
N ASP A 11 13.82 1.05 -8.13
CA ASP A 11 12.51 1.61 -8.45
C ASP A 11 12.14 2.77 -7.50
N ILE A 12 12.56 2.71 -6.22
CA ILE A 12 12.38 3.79 -5.25
C ILE A 12 13.26 5.00 -5.60
N MET A 13 14.50 4.75 -6.03
CA MET A 13 15.50 5.79 -6.28
C MET A 13 15.45 6.36 -7.71
N GLU A 14 14.52 5.90 -8.55
CA GLU A 14 14.37 6.41 -9.91
C GLU A 14 13.96 7.89 -9.87
N PRO A 15 14.77 8.81 -10.44
CA PRO A 15 14.49 10.23 -10.35
C PRO A 15 13.41 10.67 -11.35
N GLY A 16 12.66 11.70 -10.98
CA GLY A 16 11.78 12.43 -11.89
C GLY A 16 10.30 12.01 -11.85
N ARG A 17 9.46 12.81 -12.52
CA ARG A 17 8.01 12.64 -12.54
C ARG A 17 7.54 11.45 -13.39
N ASP A 18 8.43 10.94 -14.24
CA ASP A 18 8.18 9.80 -15.13
C ASP A 18 8.67 8.46 -14.57
N ALA A 19 9.14 8.44 -13.31
CA ALA A 19 9.59 7.22 -12.66
C ALA A 19 8.53 6.11 -12.79
N ALA A 20 8.97 4.90 -13.13
CA ALA A 20 8.08 3.78 -13.40
C ALA A 20 7.17 3.47 -12.21
N VAL A 21 7.66 3.71 -10.99
CA VAL A 21 6.90 3.54 -9.75
C VAL A 21 5.73 4.51 -9.59
N LEU A 22 5.80 5.71 -10.19
CA LEU A 22 4.70 6.68 -10.16
C LEU A 22 3.59 6.28 -11.13
N ARG A 23 3.94 5.61 -12.24
CA ARG A 23 2.98 5.06 -13.21
C ARG A 23 2.38 3.73 -12.73
N ASP A 24 3.17 2.93 -12.03
CA ASP A 24 2.79 1.62 -11.50
C ASP A 24 3.35 1.42 -10.08
N PRO A 25 2.63 1.92 -9.05
CA PRO A 25 3.05 1.80 -7.65
C PRO A 25 3.14 0.35 -7.15
N GLY A 26 2.48 -0.61 -7.81
CA GLY A 26 2.49 -2.03 -7.43
C GLY A 26 3.90 -2.63 -7.41
N ARG A 27 4.85 -2.01 -8.13
CA ARG A 27 6.28 -2.36 -8.13
C ARG A 27 6.94 -2.32 -6.76
N LEU A 28 6.42 -1.52 -5.83
CA LEU A 28 6.90 -1.45 -4.44
C LEU A 28 6.53 -2.69 -3.62
N ALA A 29 5.47 -3.40 -4.01
CA ALA A 29 4.95 -4.57 -3.30
C ALA A 29 5.48 -5.91 -3.86
N ARG A 30 6.60 -5.90 -4.60
CA ARG A 30 7.19 -7.13 -5.13
C ARG A 30 7.63 -8.06 -3.99
N PHE A 31 7.41 -9.34 -4.20
CA PHE A 31 7.89 -10.40 -3.31
C PHE A 31 8.63 -11.47 -4.10
N GLY A 32 9.44 -12.27 -3.39
CA GLY A 32 10.11 -13.44 -3.93
C GLY A 32 9.72 -14.67 -3.15
N THR A 33 9.81 -15.83 -3.80
CA THR A 33 9.55 -17.13 -3.16
C THR A 33 10.67 -18.08 -3.55
N LEU A 34 11.34 -18.68 -2.56
CA LEU A 34 12.10 -19.91 -2.78
C LEU A 34 11.14 -21.08 -2.71
N CYS A 35 11.23 -22.02 -3.64
CA CYS A 35 10.40 -23.21 -3.67
C CYS A 35 11.24 -24.43 -4.04
N PHE A 36 11.01 -25.53 -3.33
CA PHE A 36 11.42 -26.87 -3.70
C PHE A 36 10.16 -27.74 -3.76
N ALA A 37 9.85 -28.22 -4.95
CA ALA A 37 8.70 -29.09 -5.21
C ALA A 37 9.19 -30.50 -5.50
N ASP A 38 9.03 -31.41 -4.53
CA ASP A 38 9.24 -32.84 -4.76
C ASP A 38 7.91 -33.46 -5.19
N ILE A 39 7.76 -33.62 -6.50
CA ILE A 39 6.51 -34.06 -7.14
C ILE A 39 6.23 -35.54 -6.82
N LYS A 40 7.26 -36.35 -6.55
CA LYS A 40 7.11 -37.78 -6.31
C LYS A 40 6.38 -38.09 -4.99
N PRO A 41 6.78 -37.55 -3.83
CA PRO A 41 6.02 -37.64 -2.60
C PRO A 41 4.93 -36.57 -2.48
N ASN A 42 4.79 -35.67 -3.48
CA ASN A 42 3.87 -34.54 -3.45
C ASN A 42 4.14 -33.57 -2.28
N VAL A 43 5.42 -33.24 -2.05
CA VAL A 43 5.88 -32.34 -0.97
C VAL A 43 6.37 -31.03 -1.56
N PHE A 44 5.87 -29.92 -1.02
CA PHE A 44 6.24 -28.57 -1.45
C PHE A 44 6.80 -27.79 -0.27
N ILE A 45 8.08 -27.45 -0.33
CA ILE A 45 8.77 -26.63 0.67
C ILE A 45 8.95 -25.24 0.06
N TYR A 46 8.50 -24.20 0.75
CA TYR A 46 8.57 -22.84 0.25
C TYR A 46 8.97 -21.84 1.32
N TRP A 47 9.56 -20.72 0.89
CA TRP A 47 9.94 -19.61 1.75
C TRP A 47 9.72 -18.27 1.02
N PHE A 48 8.80 -17.47 1.54
CA PHE A 48 8.52 -16.12 1.02
C PHE A 48 9.49 -15.07 1.57
N ALA A 49 9.83 -14.10 0.72
CA ALA A 49 10.61 -12.92 1.08
C ALA A 49 9.90 -11.67 0.55
N PHE A 50 9.70 -10.70 1.43
CA PHE A 50 9.11 -9.40 1.12
C PHE A 50 10.17 -8.32 1.38
N PRO A 51 10.96 -7.93 0.38
CA PRO A 51 12.02 -6.94 0.58
C PRO A 51 11.43 -5.60 1.00
N ALA A 52 11.89 -5.10 2.14
CA ALA A 52 11.56 -3.79 2.65
C ALA A 52 12.84 -2.97 2.82
N VAL A 53 12.75 -1.66 2.58
CA VAL A 53 13.86 -0.74 2.78
C VAL A 53 14.01 -0.43 4.26
N VAL A 54 15.24 -0.55 4.75
CA VAL A 54 15.62 -0.11 6.10
C VAL A 54 16.23 1.29 5.99
N SER A 55 15.67 2.26 6.73
CA SER A 55 16.25 3.60 6.82
C SER A 55 17.25 3.71 7.97
N ALA A 56 18.30 4.50 7.76
CA ALA A 56 19.26 4.89 8.78
C ALA A 56 19.37 6.43 8.76
N PRO A 57 18.81 7.15 9.76
CA PRO A 57 18.16 6.65 10.98
C PRO A 57 16.80 5.94 10.71
N PRO A 58 16.38 5.01 11.58
CA PRO A 58 15.08 4.35 11.45
C PRO A 58 13.93 5.37 11.48
N PHE A 59 12.89 5.11 10.68
CA PHE A 59 11.65 5.89 10.75
C PHE A 59 11.02 5.77 12.15
N ARG A 60 10.54 6.90 12.68
CA ARG A 60 9.89 6.98 13.99
C ARG A 60 8.51 7.59 13.84
N HIS A 61 7.53 7.02 14.54
CA HIS A 61 6.20 7.63 14.64
C HIS A 61 6.29 8.87 15.53
N LEU A 62 5.87 10.02 15.02
CA LEU A 62 5.80 11.27 15.81
C LEU A 62 4.64 11.24 16.82
N LYS A 63 3.56 10.54 16.48
CA LYS A 63 2.38 10.31 17.32
C LYS A 63 1.85 8.90 17.04
N ALA A 64 1.29 8.24 18.06
CA ALA A 64 0.65 6.96 17.88
C ALA A 64 -0.50 7.08 16.87
N PRO A 65 -0.65 6.14 15.93
CA PRO A 65 -1.78 6.15 14.99
C PRO A 65 -3.08 5.95 15.76
N ALA A 66 -4.09 6.76 15.46
CA ALA A 66 -5.44 6.58 15.98
C ALA A 66 -6.28 5.81 14.93
N PRO A 67 -7.00 4.75 15.31
CA PRO A 67 -7.86 4.01 14.39
C PRO A 67 -8.92 4.91 13.74
N LEU A 68 -9.18 4.75 12.44
CA LEU A 68 -10.24 5.49 11.76
C LEU A 68 -11.64 5.16 12.29
N ALA A 69 -11.82 3.95 12.85
CA ALA A 69 -13.08 3.50 13.45
C ALA A 69 -13.48 4.30 14.71
N GLU A 70 -12.51 4.93 15.37
CA GLU A 70 -12.72 5.75 16.57
C GLU A 70 -13.04 7.22 16.23
N ALA A 71 -13.14 7.56 14.93
CA ALA A 71 -13.50 8.90 14.50
C ALA A 71 -14.95 9.23 14.84
N GLY A 72 -15.16 10.36 15.51
CA GLY A 72 -16.48 10.78 16.01
C GLY A 72 -16.92 10.05 17.29
N GLN A 73 -16.10 9.16 17.85
CA GLN A 73 -16.34 8.52 19.15
C GLN A 73 -15.56 9.25 20.24
N GLY A 74 -16.15 10.29 20.85
CA GLY A 74 -15.54 11.00 21.98
C GLY A 74 -14.12 11.52 21.70
N GLU A 75 -13.17 11.21 22.59
CA GLU A 75 -11.74 11.57 22.47
C GLU A 75 -10.91 10.60 21.62
N GLY A 76 -11.53 9.71 20.83
CA GLY A 76 -10.85 8.66 20.07
C GLY A 76 -9.88 9.17 19.00
N ASN A 77 -10.37 9.36 17.77
CA ASN A 77 -9.52 9.83 16.66
C ASN A 77 -9.44 11.37 16.60
N PRO A 78 -8.27 11.98 16.87
CA PRO A 78 -8.12 13.44 16.86
C PRO A 78 -7.84 14.01 15.46
N PHE A 79 -7.73 13.18 14.42
CA PHE A 79 -7.30 13.59 13.08
C PHE A 79 -8.45 13.69 12.07
N PHE A 80 -9.45 12.81 12.23
CA PHE A 80 -10.62 12.72 11.35
C PHE A 80 -11.91 12.79 12.17
N SER A 81 -12.87 13.56 11.68
CA SER A 81 -14.26 13.50 12.15
C SER A 81 -14.98 12.25 11.64
N GLY A 82 -16.07 11.86 12.28
CA GLY A 82 -16.90 10.73 11.81
C GLY A 82 -17.44 10.93 10.39
N THR A 83 -17.81 12.18 10.05
CA THR A 83 -18.25 12.55 8.69
C THR A 83 -17.13 12.36 7.68
N GLU A 84 -15.90 12.80 8.00
CA GLU A 84 -14.75 12.62 7.11
C GLU A 84 -14.41 11.15 6.91
N CYS A 85 -14.43 10.33 7.95
CA CYS A 85 -14.24 8.88 7.79
C CYS A 85 -15.30 8.25 6.87
N SER A 86 -16.55 8.71 6.97
CA SER A 86 -17.63 8.25 6.09
C SER A 86 -17.38 8.66 4.63
N LEU A 87 -16.93 9.89 4.40
CA LEU A 87 -16.55 10.39 3.07
C LEU A 87 -15.33 9.66 2.51
N LEU A 88 -14.32 9.36 3.33
CA LEU A 88 -13.16 8.57 2.93
C LEU A 88 -13.55 7.18 2.45
N TYR A 89 -14.43 6.51 3.21
CA TYR A 89 -14.92 5.19 2.85
C TYR A 89 -15.72 5.22 1.54
N GLN A 90 -16.64 6.17 1.38
CA GLN A 90 -17.38 6.36 0.14
C GLN A 90 -16.46 6.67 -1.05
N GLY A 91 -15.46 7.53 -0.86
CA GLY A 91 -14.46 7.85 -1.87
C GLY A 91 -13.66 6.63 -2.29
N LEU A 92 -13.26 5.78 -1.35
CA LEU A 92 -12.57 4.52 -1.64
C LEU A 92 -13.44 3.55 -2.44
N LEU A 93 -14.72 3.40 -2.09
CA LEU A 93 -15.66 2.57 -2.84
C LEU A 93 -15.85 3.09 -4.27
N ALA A 94 -16.08 4.40 -4.43
CA ALA A 94 -16.23 5.03 -5.74
C ALA A 94 -14.96 4.88 -6.60
N TYR A 95 -13.78 5.03 -5.99
CA TYR A 95 -12.51 4.83 -6.66
C TYR A 95 -12.31 3.38 -7.14
N ARG A 96 -12.60 2.39 -6.29
CA ARG A 96 -12.55 0.96 -6.65
C ARG A 96 -13.51 0.65 -7.80
N GLN A 97 -14.74 1.14 -7.72
CA GLN A 97 -15.74 0.91 -8.77
C GLN A 97 -15.32 1.50 -10.11
N ARG A 98 -14.81 2.75 -10.11
CA ARG A 98 -14.31 3.41 -11.32
C ARG A 98 -13.13 2.64 -11.92
N ARG A 99 -12.16 2.24 -11.10
CA ARG A 99 -11.01 1.45 -11.56
C ARG A 99 -11.45 0.12 -12.18
N PHE A 100 -12.39 -0.59 -11.56
CA PHE A 100 -12.92 -1.83 -12.12
C PHE A 100 -13.59 -1.61 -13.48
N GLN A 101 -14.32 -0.51 -13.66
CA GLN A 101 -14.92 -0.16 -14.95
C GLN A 101 -13.87 0.15 -16.02
N GLU A 102 -12.78 0.82 -15.65
CA GLU A 102 -11.71 1.22 -16.58
C GLU A 102 -10.77 0.06 -16.96
N THR A 103 -10.51 -0.86 -16.03
CA THR A 103 -9.43 -1.85 -16.15
C THR A 103 -9.89 -3.31 -16.08
N GLY A 104 -11.13 -3.56 -15.62
CA GLY A 104 -11.61 -4.90 -15.27
C GLY A 104 -11.00 -5.48 -13.99
N ASP A 105 -10.12 -4.75 -13.31
CA ASP A 105 -9.42 -5.19 -12.10
C ASP A 105 -10.25 -4.84 -10.85
N ALA A 106 -10.75 -5.89 -10.17
CA ALA A 106 -11.55 -5.75 -8.95
C ALA A 106 -10.67 -5.55 -7.69
N SER A 107 -9.35 -5.61 -7.81
CA SER A 107 -8.45 -5.42 -6.68
C SER A 107 -8.44 -3.97 -6.21
N CYS A 108 -8.25 -3.79 -4.89
CA CYS A 108 -7.92 -2.47 -4.37
C CYS A 108 -6.49 -2.16 -4.79
N PRO A 109 -6.22 -1.01 -5.44
CA PRO A 109 -4.86 -0.64 -5.75
C PRO A 109 -4.06 -0.53 -4.44
N PRO A 110 -2.82 -1.03 -4.44
CA PRO A 110 -2.03 -1.15 -3.21
C PRO A 110 -1.55 0.19 -2.66
N PHE A 111 -1.49 1.22 -3.52
CA PHE A 111 -1.09 2.57 -3.15
C PHE A 111 -2.03 3.57 -3.84
N PHE A 112 -2.49 4.56 -3.08
CA PHE A 112 -3.37 5.62 -3.57
C PHE A 112 -3.25 6.85 -2.68
N LEU A 113 -3.70 8.00 -3.19
CA LEU A 113 -3.70 9.26 -2.46
C LEU A 113 -5.09 9.55 -1.90
N ILE A 114 -5.11 10.02 -0.66
CA ILE A 114 -6.30 10.60 -0.04
C ILE A 114 -6.13 12.12 -0.09
N LEU A 115 -7.06 12.79 -0.78
CA LEU A 115 -7.08 14.24 -0.88
C LEU A 115 -8.17 14.80 0.03
N ARG A 116 -7.79 15.69 0.94
CA ARG A 116 -8.72 16.44 1.80
C ARG A 116 -8.96 17.80 1.16
N SER A 117 -10.19 18.07 0.71
CA SER A 117 -10.58 19.40 0.27
C SER A 117 -10.72 20.32 1.48
N THR A 118 -10.14 21.51 1.42
CA THR A 118 -10.37 22.58 2.40
C THR A 118 -11.59 23.44 2.03
N THR A 119 -12.06 23.33 0.79
CA THR A 119 -13.29 23.96 0.32
C THR A 119 -14.47 23.06 0.71
N PRO A 120 -15.46 23.57 1.47
CA PRO A 120 -16.67 22.80 1.73
C PRO A 120 -17.43 22.55 0.42
N PRO A 121 -18.14 21.42 0.30
CA PRO A 121 -19.02 21.14 -0.84
C PRO A 121 -20.19 22.11 -0.93
#